data_AF-A0A960REX0-F1
#
_entry.id   AF-A0A960REX0-F1
#
_cell.length_a   1.000
_cell.length_b   1.000
_cell.length_c   1.000
_cell.angle_alpha   90.00
_cell.angle_beta   90.00
_cell.angle_gamma   90.00
#
_symmetry.space_group_name_H-M   'P 1'
#
loop_
_entity.id
_entity.type
_entity.pdbx_description
1 polymer ?
#
loop_
_entity_poly.entity_id
_entity_poly.type
_entity_poly.pdbx_seq_one_letter_code
_entity_poly.pdbx_strand_id
1 'polypeptide(L)'
;LDRVRALEGLPPFSPRVPTLGETAADVTGSDWARLADDRIAAWAGSYFDQGQALWPAAATDAGPYASWKREACVDRTPEVMGLAGVRKAAAALPENPLTAADNALKALGLGSVERELYLHALLMRLGGWSALASQRQWNAGLAGGEDDTLLELLCIRLVWEHLLFQCVKHPALKERWAERRLTLLRLSLDTLPSESLRDRLLLQDAYDLSEQRRLRAFFPSSCIPSAPDAPARPVTQAVFCIDVRSEIFRRHLEAVAPGMETIGFAGFFGFPIALQPLGHEKAHPQCPVFFQPAHTIHEGLGDPALDAKATRRRRWKGHVQRAWTSFKMGAISCFSFVGPIGLAYLPKLFTDAFGLTWPVPRPDHDGLDKSWVQLLAPQAGGDHGLSVPERVALAKGALTAMSLTGNFAPLVLLVGHGSSTVNNPHAAGLDCGACGGRSGDANARVAVEVLNDPAVRQALQDDGINIPSDTLFLAGRHDTTTDRMDIYNLERIPSTHMAALETLQRQLGQAGRLARAERARRMGIDSDTNTDRAVLARSRDWAQVRPEWGLAGCSAFVAAPRTCTAGMNLDGRSFLHSYDWQQDK
;
A
#
# COMPACT_ATOMS: atom_id res chain seq x y z
N LEU A 1 -27.81 -22.22 -4.97
CA LEU A 1 -28.04 -22.13 -3.51
C LEU A 1 -28.00 -23.50 -2.86
N ASP A 2 -28.74 -24.51 -3.33
CA ASP A 2 -28.69 -25.86 -2.75
C ASP A 2 -27.32 -26.58 -2.90
N ARG A 3 -26.61 -26.36 -4.01
CA ARG A 3 -25.21 -26.82 -4.17
C ARG A 3 -24.20 -26.09 -3.27
N VAL A 4 -24.52 -24.87 -2.82
CA VAL A 4 -23.68 -24.10 -1.89
C VAL A 4 -23.97 -24.53 -0.45
N ARG A 5 -25.23 -24.83 -0.11
CA ARG A 5 -25.61 -25.47 1.16
C ARG A 5 -24.98 -26.86 1.32
N ALA A 6 -24.79 -27.60 0.24
CA ALA A 6 -24.03 -28.86 0.27
C ALA A 6 -22.53 -28.67 0.63
N LEU A 7 -21.96 -27.46 0.48
CA LEU A 7 -20.59 -27.15 0.89
C LEU A 7 -20.47 -26.87 2.41
N GLU A 8 -21.57 -26.56 3.11
CA GLU A 8 -21.59 -26.34 4.56
C GLU A 8 -21.36 -27.64 5.36
N GLY A 9 -21.53 -28.81 4.72
CA GLY A 9 -21.26 -30.13 5.29
C GLY A 9 -19.90 -30.72 4.94
N LEU A 10 -19.04 -29.99 4.20
CA LEU A 10 -17.70 -30.49 3.89
C LEU A 10 -16.82 -30.48 5.15
N PRO A 11 -16.01 -31.53 5.38
CA PRO A 11 -15.07 -31.55 6.50
C PRO A 11 -14.16 -30.31 6.47
N PRO A 12 -13.72 -29.82 7.64
CA PRO A 12 -12.95 -28.58 7.75
C PRO A 12 -11.69 -28.58 6.89
N PHE A 13 -11.23 -27.37 6.54
CA PHE A 13 -10.09 -27.08 5.67
C PHE A 13 -8.83 -27.83 6.11
N SER A 14 -8.33 -28.72 5.23
CA SER A 14 -7.05 -29.44 5.37
C SER A 14 -6.85 -30.17 6.71
N PRO A 15 -5.92 -31.11 6.81
CA PRO A 15 -5.50 -31.56 8.12
C PRO A 15 -4.88 -30.38 8.88
N ARG A 16 -5.48 -29.99 10.01
CA ARG A 16 -4.93 -28.97 10.90
C ARG A 16 -3.61 -29.50 11.47
N VAL A 17 -2.52 -28.77 11.26
CA VAL A 17 -1.21 -29.09 11.84
C VAL A 17 -1.29 -28.88 13.36
N PRO A 18 -1.20 -29.93 14.19
CA PRO A 18 -1.37 -29.78 15.63
C PRO A 18 -0.14 -29.13 16.26
N THR A 19 -0.35 -28.10 17.07
CA THR A 19 0.73 -27.50 17.89
C THR A 19 0.73 -28.04 19.32
N LEU A 20 1.84 -27.93 20.03
CA LEU A 20 1.88 -28.25 21.45
C LEU A 20 1.01 -27.26 22.25
N GLY A 21 0.96 -25.97 21.90
CA GLY A 21 0.08 -25.00 22.55
C GLY A 21 -1.39 -25.40 22.47
N GLU A 22 -1.85 -25.90 21.32
CA GLU A 22 -3.20 -26.48 21.18
C GLU A 22 -3.35 -27.78 21.96
N THR A 23 -2.30 -28.59 22.05
CA THR A 23 -2.32 -29.83 22.84
C THR A 23 -2.48 -29.51 24.33
N ALA A 24 -1.77 -28.49 24.80
CA ALA A 24 -1.89 -27.98 26.16
C ALA A 24 -3.30 -27.44 26.41
N ALA A 25 -3.89 -26.75 25.43
CA ALA A 25 -5.26 -26.26 25.54
C ALA A 25 -6.27 -27.40 25.68
N ASP A 26 -6.17 -28.44 24.86
CA ASP A 26 -7.06 -29.61 24.93
C ASP A 26 -7.00 -30.31 26.29
N VAL A 27 -5.82 -30.46 26.88
CA VAL A 27 -5.68 -31.20 28.15
C VAL A 27 -5.99 -30.37 29.39
N THR A 28 -5.84 -29.05 29.33
CA THR A 28 -6.04 -28.17 30.49
C THR A 28 -7.34 -27.36 30.46
N GLY A 29 -7.96 -27.21 29.28
CA GLY A 29 -9.11 -26.33 29.07
C GLY A 29 -8.75 -24.84 28.91
N SER A 30 -7.48 -24.45 29.05
CA SER A 30 -7.01 -23.06 28.91
C SER A 30 -6.36 -22.82 27.56
N ASP A 31 -6.70 -21.73 26.87
CA ASP A 31 -6.14 -21.42 25.53
C ASP A 31 -4.70 -20.88 25.59
N TRP A 32 -3.75 -21.79 25.83
CA TRP A 32 -2.32 -21.46 25.92
C TRP A 32 -1.72 -21.00 24.59
N ALA A 33 -2.26 -21.48 23.47
CA ALA A 33 -1.82 -21.06 22.14
C ALA A 33 -2.14 -19.57 21.92
N ARG A 34 -3.36 -19.14 22.25
CA ARG A 34 -3.76 -17.73 22.19
C ARG A 34 -2.96 -16.86 23.16
N LEU A 35 -2.69 -17.33 24.38
CA LEU A 35 -1.84 -16.59 25.33
C LEU A 35 -0.45 -16.32 24.74
N ALA A 36 0.19 -17.33 24.15
CA ALA A 36 1.50 -17.17 23.51
C ALA A 36 1.42 -16.18 22.34
N ASP A 37 0.44 -16.35 21.44
CA ASP A 37 0.25 -15.49 20.28
C ASP A 37 -0.02 -14.02 20.69
N ASP A 38 -0.88 -13.79 21.70
CA ASP A 38 -1.19 -12.47 22.27
C ASP A 38 0.06 -11.82 22.89
N ARG A 39 0.89 -12.61 23.61
CA ARG A 39 2.11 -12.07 24.23
C ARG A 39 3.18 -11.70 23.22
N ILE A 40 3.32 -12.48 22.16
CA ILE A 40 4.21 -12.15 21.04
C ILE A 40 3.68 -10.92 20.31
N ALA A 41 2.39 -10.84 20.02
CA ALA A 41 1.78 -9.71 19.32
C ALA A 41 1.92 -8.40 20.11
N ALA A 42 1.73 -8.44 21.44
CA ALA A 42 1.89 -7.27 22.30
C ALA A 42 3.34 -6.74 22.30
N TRP A 43 4.32 -7.63 22.39
CA TRP A 43 5.74 -7.27 22.30
C TRP A 43 6.12 -6.80 20.88
N ALA A 44 5.67 -7.51 19.84
CA ALA A 44 5.94 -7.14 18.45
C ALA A 44 5.37 -5.76 18.12
N GLY A 45 4.21 -5.43 18.68
CA GLY A 45 3.58 -4.12 18.57
C GLY A 45 4.39 -2.98 19.15
N SER A 46 5.18 -3.20 20.21
CA SER A 46 6.08 -2.19 20.77
C SER A 46 7.49 -2.23 20.17
N TYR A 47 7.94 -3.40 19.68
CA TYR A 47 9.27 -3.59 19.09
C TYR A 47 9.36 -3.06 17.66
N PHE A 48 8.36 -3.37 16.82
CA PHE A 48 8.34 -2.92 15.42
C PHE A 48 7.78 -1.50 15.24
N ASP A 49 7.27 -0.91 16.32
CA ASP A 49 6.78 0.47 16.30
C ASP A 49 7.91 1.47 15.98
N GLN A 50 7.58 2.47 15.15
CA GLN A 50 8.53 3.48 14.69
C GLN A 50 8.32 4.85 15.35
N GLY A 51 7.77 4.89 16.57
CA GLY A 51 7.68 6.09 17.40
C GLY A 51 6.28 6.51 17.83
N GLN A 52 5.27 5.62 17.76
CA GLN A 52 3.94 5.84 18.32
C GLN A 52 3.75 5.24 19.71
N ALA A 53 4.48 4.17 20.04
CA ALA A 53 4.36 3.47 21.31
C ALA A 53 4.84 4.36 22.46
N LEU A 54 3.98 4.54 23.46
CA LEU A 54 4.34 5.26 24.69
C LEU A 54 5.36 4.48 25.53
N TRP A 55 5.31 3.16 25.46
CA TRP A 55 6.26 2.25 26.09
C TRP A 55 6.94 1.41 25.01
N PRO A 56 8.17 1.74 24.61
CA PRO A 56 8.91 0.97 23.63
C PRO A 56 9.30 -0.39 24.22
N ALA A 57 9.54 -1.35 23.34
CA ALA A 57 10.07 -2.65 23.77
C ALA A 57 11.43 -2.49 24.47
N ALA A 58 11.79 -3.43 25.33
CA ALA A 58 13.13 -3.47 25.90
C ALA A 58 14.16 -3.73 24.79
N ALA A 59 15.28 -3.00 24.78
CA ALA A 59 16.40 -3.27 23.87
C ALA A 59 16.03 -3.28 22.39
N THR A 60 15.36 -2.23 21.91
CA THR A 60 14.98 -2.06 20.50
C THR A 60 16.17 -2.03 19.53
N ASP A 61 17.38 -1.81 20.05
CA ASP A 61 18.65 -1.85 19.33
C ASP A 61 19.21 -3.28 19.15
N ALA A 62 18.67 -4.26 19.89
CA ALA A 62 19.03 -5.67 19.77
C ALA A 62 18.11 -6.42 18.80
N GLY A 63 18.54 -7.61 18.38
CA GLY A 63 17.71 -8.52 17.56
C GLY A 63 16.39 -8.90 18.25
N PRO A 64 15.34 -9.23 17.47
CA PRO A 64 14.01 -9.59 17.96
C PRO A 64 14.01 -10.54 19.17
N TYR A 65 14.76 -11.63 19.11
CA TYR A 65 14.80 -12.65 20.16
C TYR A 65 15.40 -12.10 21.46
N ALA A 66 16.50 -11.35 21.36
CA ALA A 66 17.16 -10.76 22.53
C ALA A 66 16.27 -9.71 23.21
N SER A 67 15.57 -8.87 22.43
CA SER A 67 14.58 -7.92 22.94
C SER A 67 13.43 -8.65 23.65
N TRP A 68 12.79 -9.60 22.95
CA TRP A 68 11.68 -10.37 23.48
C TRP A 68 12.04 -11.10 24.78
N LYS A 69 13.20 -11.77 24.83
CA LYS A 69 13.65 -12.52 26.00
C LYS A 69 13.75 -11.64 27.24
N ARG A 70 14.25 -10.40 27.12
CA ARG A 70 14.35 -9.45 28.25
C ARG A 70 12.98 -9.15 28.85
N GLU A 71 11.97 -8.97 28.01
CA GLU A 71 10.59 -8.77 28.47
C GLU A 71 9.95 -10.04 29.03
N ALA A 72 10.15 -11.18 28.37
CA ALA A 72 9.62 -12.47 28.82
C ALA A 72 10.13 -12.86 30.23
N CYS A 73 11.33 -12.43 30.62
CA CYS A 73 11.88 -12.63 31.96
C CYS A 73 11.16 -11.83 33.06
N VAL A 74 10.48 -10.75 32.72
CA VAL A 74 9.82 -9.83 33.68
C VAL A 74 8.31 -9.79 33.55
N ASP A 75 7.75 -10.24 32.42
CA ASP A 75 6.31 -10.25 32.18
C ASP A 75 5.58 -11.23 33.11
N ARG A 76 4.80 -10.66 34.04
CA ARG A 76 4.00 -11.43 35.01
C ARG A 76 2.72 -12.00 34.42
N THR A 77 2.28 -11.53 33.26
CA THR A 77 1.00 -11.90 32.65
C THR A 77 0.80 -13.42 32.59
N PRO A 78 1.76 -14.23 32.08
CA PRO A 78 1.52 -15.66 31.95
C PRO A 78 1.44 -16.39 33.29
N GLU A 79 2.18 -15.94 34.31
CA GLU A 79 2.11 -16.50 35.66
C GLU A 79 0.77 -16.19 36.34
N VAL A 80 0.23 -14.99 36.14
CA VAL A 80 -1.11 -14.61 36.60
C VAL A 80 -2.18 -15.45 35.89
N MET A 81 -1.95 -15.82 34.63
CA MET A 81 -2.82 -16.73 33.86
C MET A 81 -2.61 -18.22 34.20
N GLY A 82 -1.73 -18.55 35.17
CA GLY A 82 -1.55 -19.91 35.69
C GLY A 82 -0.33 -20.67 35.15
N LEU A 83 0.51 -20.07 34.30
CA LEU A 83 1.74 -20.68 33.80
C LEU A 83 2.92 -20.46 34.75
N ALA A 84 2.87 -21.11 35.91
CA ALA A 84 3.84 -20.89 36.99
C ALA A 84 5.29 -21.20 36.57
N GLY A 85 6.21 -20.30 36.93
CA GLY A 85 7.65 -20.47 36.72
C GLY A 85 8.15 -20.16 35.32
N VAL A 86 7.30 -19.67 34.41
CA VAL A 86 7.71 -19.37 33.03
C VAL A 86 8.77 -18.29 32.94
N ARG A 87 8.75 -17.27 33.82
CA ARG A 87 9.78 -16.21 33.79
C ARG A 87 11.17 -16.78 34.11
N LYS A 88 11.24 -17.71 35.07
CA LYS A 88 12.47 -18.43 35.41
C LYS A 88 12.93 -19.32 34.26
N ALA A 89 12.00 -19.99 33.58
CA ALA A 89 12.30 -20.80 32.41
C ALA A 89 12.79 -19.93 31.22
N ALA A 90 12.16 -18.78 30.97
CA ALA A 90 12.59 -17.81 29.97
C ALA A 90 13.99 -17.26 30.25
N ALA A 91 14.31 -16.97 31.51
CA ALA A 91 15.65 -16.55 31.93
C ALA A 91 16.73 -17.61 31.71
N ALA A 92 16.35 -18.89 31.72
CA ALA A 92 17.28 -20.02 31.51
C ALA A 92 17.52 -20.34 30.02
N LEU A 93 16.81 -19.68 29.09
CA LEU A 93 17.02 -19.89 27.65
C LEU A 93 18.42 -19.42 27.23
N PRO A 94 19.02 -19.99 26.17
CA PRO A 94 20.24 -19.48 25.58
C PRO A 94 20.10 -18.02 25.09
N GLU A 95 21.21 -17.29 24.99
CA GLU A 95 21.23 -15.96 24.36
C GLU A 95 21.18 -16.03 22.83
N ASN A 96 21.76 -17.08 22.23
CA ASN A 96 21.73 -17.27 20.78
C ASN A 96 20.38 -17.88 20.33
N PRO A 97 19.69 -17.28 19.34
CA PRO A 97 18.37 -17.73 18.89
C PRO A 97 18.40 -19.12 18.24
N LEU A 98 19.43 -19.47 17.46
CA LEU A 98 19.54 -20.79 16.83
C LEU A 98 19.74 -21.89 17.87
N THR A 99 20.57 -21.64 18.89
CA THR A 99 20.75 -22.59 20.01
C THR A 99 19.45 -22.77 20.80
N ALA A 100 18.69 -21.68 21.02
CA ALA A 100 17.39 -21.76 21.69
C ALA A 100 16.36 -22.56 20.86
N ALA A 101 16.32 -22.34 19.54
CA ALA A 101 15.47 -23.08 18.63
C ALA A 101 15.82 -24.57 18.59
N ASP A 102 17.11 -24.93 18.51
CA ASP A 102 17.56 -26.33 18.53
C ASP A 102 17.20 -27.04 19.85
N ASN A 103 17.38 -26.37 20.99
CA ASN A 103 16.95 -26.88 22.30
C ASN A 103 15.44 -27.10 22.36
N ALA A 104 14.65 -26.16 21.82
CA ALA A 104 13.20 -26.28 21.74
C ALA A 104 12.78 -27.47 20.86
N LEU A 105 13.34 -27.60 19.66
CA LEU A 105 13.07 -28.73 18.75
C LEU A 105 13.40 -30.08 19.40
N LYS A 106 14.55 -30.18 20.06
CA LYS A 106 14.97 -31.40 20.79
C LYS A 106 14.03 -31.74 21.92
N ALA A 107 13.65 -30.75 22.73
CA ALA A 107 12.73 -30.96 23.85
C ALA A 107 11.31 -31.35 23.41
N LEU A 108 10.84 -30.79 22.29
CA LEU A 108 9.57 -31.18 21.68
C LEU A 108 9.65 -32.53 20.98
N GLY A 109 10.86 -33.06 20.71
CA GLY A 109 11.09 -34.32 20.03
C GLY A 109 10.85 -34.27 18.51
N LEU A 110 10.90 -33.10 17.89
CA LEU A 110 10.63 -32.97 16.45
C LEU A 110 11.85 -33.41 15.62
N GLY A 111 11.67 -34.39 14.73
CA GLY A 111 12.64 -34.89 13.76
C GLY A 111 12.74 -34.04 12.49
N SER A 112 13.67 -34.39 11.58
CA SER A 112 13.90 -33.60 10.35
C SER A 112 12.73 -33.63 9.37
N VAL A 113 11.92 -34.69 9.37
CA VAL A 113 10.81 -34.89 8.43
C VAL A 113 9.66 -33.94 8.75
N GLU A 114 9.29 -33.83 10.02
CA GLU A 114 8.12 -33.08 10.44
C GLU A 114 8.40 -31.60 10.76
N ARG A 115 9.68 -31.23 10.92
CA ARG A 115 10.11 -29.88 11.33
C ARG A 115 9.61 -28.79 10.40
N GLU A 116 9.73 -28.96 9.09
CA GLU A 116 9.37 -27.92 8.12
C GLU A 116 7.89 -27.55 8.22
N LEU A 117 7.01 -28.55 8.16
CA LEU A 117 5.56 -28.36 8.27
C LEU A 117 5.18 -27.71 9.62
N TYR A 118 5.83 -28.13 10.70
CA TYR A 118 5.59 -27.58 12.04
C TYR A 118 6.00 -26.11 12.15
N LEU A 119 7.22 -25.77 11.72
CA LEU A 119 7.76 -24.42 11.79
C LEU A 119 6.97 -23.47 10.90
N HIS A 120 6.56 -23.92 9.70
CA HIS A 120 5.69 -23.15 8.82
C HIS A 120 4.32 -22.90 9.48
N ALA A 121 3.72 -23.92 10.10
CA ALA A 121 2.47 -23.75 10.85
C ALA A 121 2.60 -22.71 11.97
N LEU A 122 3.71 -22.70 12.71
CA LEU A 122 3.95 -21.69 13.75
C LEU A 122 4.05 -20.27 13.19
N LEU A 123 4.71 -20.06 12.05
CA LEU A 123 4.75 -18.75 11.38
C LEU A 123 3.36 -18.30 10.94
N MET A 124 2.58 -19.20 10.34
CA MET A 124 1.23 -18.87 9.87
C MET A 124 0.29 -18.46 11.01
N ARG A 125 0.56 -18.87 12.26
CA ARG A 125 -0.21 -18.41 13.43
C ARG A 125 0.04 -16.96 13.80
N LEU A 126 1.24 -16.44 13.58
CA LEU A 126 1.57 -15.04 13.88
C LEU A 126 1.04 -14.07 12.82
N GLY A 127 0.62 -14.59 11.65
CA GLY A 127 -0.05 -13.84 10.60
C GLY A 127 0.73 -12.60 10.16
N GLY A 128 0.14 -11.42 10.38
CA GLY A 128 0.70 -10.13 9.96
C GLY A 128 2.13 -9.86 10.45
N TRP A 129 2.52 -10.38 11.62
CA TRP A 129 3.88 -10.21 12.14
C TRP A 129 4.92 -11.01 11.36
N SER A 130 4.60 -12.26 10.99
CA SER A 130 5.45 -13.07 10.12
C SER A 130 5.54 -12.49 8.72
N ALA A 131 4.44 -11.94 8.20
CA ALA A 131 4.45 -11.23 6.92
C ALA A 131 5.34 -9.97 6.96
N LEU A 132 5.28 -9.18 8.04
CA LEU A 132 6.15 -8.02 8.24
C LEU A 132 7.63 -8.43 8.32
N ALA A 133 7.95 -9.48 9.07
CA ALA A 133 9.31 -9.99 9.20
C ALA A 133 9.84 -10.54 7.86
N SER A 134 8.99 -11.27 7.11
CA SER A 134 9.31 -11.76 5.77
C SER A 134 9.52 -10.61 4.78
N GLN A 135 8.72 -9.54 4.86
CA GLN A 135 8.90 -8.33 4.06
C GLN A 135 10.27 -7.69 4.32
N ARG A 136 10.72 -7.61 5.57
CA ARG A 136 12.06 -7.08 5.91
C ARG A 136 13.17 -7.91 5.29
N GLN A 137 13.08 -9.23 5.43
CA GLN A 137 14.01 -10.17 4.81
C GLN A 137 14.05 -10.01 3.28
N TRP A 138 12.89 -9.92 2.64
CA TRP A 138 12.78 -9.69 1.20
C TRP A 138 13.45 -8.38 0.78
N ASN A 139 13.17 -7.28 1.49
CA ASN A 139 13.73 -5.97 1.19
C ASN A 139 15.24 -5.93 1.40
N ALA A 140 15.76 -6.59 2.44
CA ALA A 140 17.20 -6.73 2.65
C ALA A 140 17.84 -7.50 1.49
N GLY A 141 17.22 -8.59 1.04
CA GLY A 141 17.67 -9.36 -0.12
C GLY A 141 17.72 -8.53 -1.41
N LEU A 142 16.71 -7.68 -1.67
CA LEU A 142 16.72 -6.73 -2.79
C LEU A 142 17.88 -5.72 -2.72
N ALA A 143 18.34 -5.39 -1.51
CA ALA A 143 19.50 -4.53 -1.28
C ALA A 143 20.83 -5.31 -1.18
N GLY A 144 20.83 -6.62 -1.43
CA GLY A 144 22.01 -7.49 -1.34
C GLY A 144 22.46 -7.81 0.10
N GLY A 145 21.60 -7.59 1.09
CA GLY A 145 21.84 -7.93 2.50
C GLY A 145 20.99 -9.09 3.00
N GLU A 146 21.16 -9.42 4.28
CA GLU A 146 20.38 -10.43 5.00
C GLU A 146 19.67 -9.77 6.20
N ASP A 147 18.51 -10.30 6.58
CA ASP A 147 17.77 -9.87 7.77
C ASP A 147 17.15 -11.10 8.44
N ASP A 148 17.58 -11.37 9.67
CA ASP A 148 17.20 -12.55 10.46
C ASP A 148 15.89 -12.35 11.24
N THR A 149 15.16 -11.25 11.03
CA THR A 149 13.95 -10.94 11.82
C THR A 149 12.93 -12.08 11.76
N LEU A 150 12.73 -12.68 10.59
CA LEU A 150 11.79 -13.79 10.43
C LEU A 150 12.23 -15.04 11.19
N LEU A 151 13.53 -15.34 11.15
CA LEU A 151 14.13 -16.47 11.84
C LEU A 151 14.03 -16.30 13.36
N GLU A 152 14.37 -15.12 13.87
CA GLU A 152 14.26 -14.82 15.29
C GLU A 152 12.81 -14.81 15.77
N LEU A 153 11.86 -14.31 14.97
CA LEU A 153 10.43 -14.36 15.29
C LEU A 153 9.90 -15.80 15.33
N LEU A 154 10.32 -16.65 14.39
CA LEU A 154 10.03 -18.09 14.42
C LEU A 154 10.62 -18.73 15.70
N CYS A 155 11.86 -18.38 16.05
CA CYS A 155 12.50 -18.87 17.27
C CYS A 155 11.68 -18.48 18.51
N ILE A 156 11.25 -17.22 18.64
CA ILE A 156 10.39 -16.76 19.74
C ILE A 156 9.14 -17.64 19.84
N ARG A 157 8.43 -17.87 18.73
CA ARG A 157 7.20 -18.66 18.74
C ARG A 157 7.45 -20.12 19.08
N LEU A 158 8.52 -20.71 18.57
CA LEU A 158 8.93 -22.08 18.87
C LEU A 158 9.33 -22.24 20.34
N VAL A 159 10.06 -21.28 20.89
CA VAL A 159 10.45 -21.26 22.30
C VAL A 159 9.23 -21.16 23.20
N TRP A 160 8.18 -20.44 22.81
CA TRP A 160 6.90 -20.48 23.54
C TRP A 160 6.32 -21.88 23.64
N GLU A 161 6.37 -22.70 22.57
CA GLU A 161 5.97 -24.11 22.66
C GLU A 161 6.83 -24.86 23.69
N HIS A 162 8.15 -24.65 23.67
CA HIS A 162 9.05 -25.25 24.65
C HIS A 162 8.74 -24.84 26.10
N LEU A 163 8.48 -23.56 26.35
CA LEU A 163 8.10 -23.04 27.67
C LEU A 163 6.78 -23.66 28.14
N LEU A 164 5.79 -23.77 27.26
CA LEU A 164 4.54 -24.48 27.57
C LEU A 164 4.80 -25.95 27.93
N PHE A 165 5.67 -26.63 27.18
CA PHE A 165 6.02 -28.03 27.47
C PHE A 165 6.62 -28.22 28.87
N GLN A 166 7.45 -27.26 29.30
CA GLN A 166 8.13 -27.31 30.59
C GLN A 166 7.21 -26.90 31.75
N CYS A 167 6.41 -25.85 31.57
CA CYS A 167 5.68 -25.19 32.65
C CYS A 167 4.26 -25.72 32.85
N VAL A 168 3.58 -26.20 31.81
CA VAL A 168 2.24 -26.77 31.96
C VAL A 168 2.33 -28.12 32.68
N LYS A 169 1.86 -28.16 33.93
CA LYS A 169 1.87 -29.38 34.77
C LYS A 169 0.54 -30.12 34.59
N HIS A 170 0.44 -30.90 33.52
CA HIS A 170 -0.69 -31.81 33.30
C HIS A 170 -0.19 -33.22 32.95
N PRO A 171 -0.68 -34.29 33.60
CA PRO A 171 -0.15 -35.65 33.41
C PRO A 171 -0.29 -36.15 31.97
N ALA A 172 -1.38 -35.79 31.30
CA ALA A 172 -1.66 -36.23 29.93
C ALA A 172 -0.92 -35.45 28.83
N LEU A 173 -0.25 -34.32 29.14
CA LEU A 173 0.31 -33.43 28.11
C LEU A 173 1.35 -34.15 27.23
N LYS A 174 2.27 -34.89 27.86
CA LYS A 174 3.36 -35.59 27.16
C LYS A 174 2.84 -36.70 26.25
N GLU A 175 1.85 -37.45 26.74
CA GLU A 175 1.21 -38.53 26.00
C GLU A 175 0.44 -37.98 24.78
N ARG A 176 -0.43 -36.99 24.99
CA ARG A 176 -1.17 -36.34 23.92
C ARG A 176 -0.27 -35.66 22.90
N TRP A 177 0.84 -35.09 23.34
CA TRP A 177 1.82 -34.51 22.42
C TRP A 177 2.51 -35.57 21.57
N ALA A 178 2.84 -36.74 22.14
CA ALA A 178 3.39 -37.86 21.37
C ALA A 178 2.41 -38.37 20.30
N GLU A 179 1.12 -38.47 20.62
CA GLU A 179 0.06 -38.83 19.65
C GLU A 179 -0.02 -37.82 18.50
N ARG A 180 -0.01 -36.52 18.82
CA ARG A 180 -0.07 -35.44 17.82
C ARG A 180 1.18 -35.36 16.96
N ARG A 181 2.36 -35.69 17.50
CA ARG A 181 3.59 -35.81 16.70
C ARG A 181 3.51 -36.91 15.65
N LEU A 182 2.90 -38.06 15.97
CA LEU A 182 2.66 -39.12 14.98
C LEU A 182 1.70 -38.65 13.89
N THR A 183 0.68 -37.87 14.26
CA THR A 183 -0.23 -37.25 13.29
C THR A 183 0.53 -36.29 12.38
N LEU A 184 1.33 -35.38 12.95
CA LEU A 184 2.17 -34.46 12.20
C LEU A 184 3.13 -35.19 11.24
N LEU A 185 3.79 -36.25 11.70
CA LEU A 185 4.69 -37.05 10.84
C LEU A 185 3.95 -37.66 9.64
N ARG A 186 2.72 -38.17 9.85
CA ARG A 186 1.88 -38.67 8.74
C ARG A 186 1.58 -37.56 7.75
N LEU A 187 1.17 -36.38 8.24
CA LEU A 187 0.88 -35.22 7.39
C LEU A 187 2.09 -34.75 6.60
N SER A 188 3.30 -34.86 7.15
CA SER A 188 4.54 -34.51 6.45
C SER A 188 4.95 -35.52 5.39
N LEU A 189 4.46 -36.76 5.47
CA LEU A 189 4.73 -37.82 4.49
C LEU A 189 3.65 -37.92 3.41
N ASP A 190 2.43 -37.46 3.70
CA ASP A 190 1.31 -37.47 2.77
C ASP A 190 1.51 -36.40 1.68
N THR A 191 1.84 -36.83 0.46
CA THR A 191 2.04 -35.94 -0.70
C THR A 191 0.78 -35.70 -1.51
N LEU A 192 -0.30 -36.44 -1.25
CA LEU A 192 -1.54 -36.34 -2.00
C LEU A 192 -2.51 -35.35 -1.33
N PRO A 193 -3.07 -34.37 -2.07
CA PRO A 193 -4.11 -33.51 -1.53
C PRO A 193 -5.33 -34.34 -1.12
N SER A 194 -5.92 -33.99 0.02
CA SER A 194 -7.18 -34.61 0.47
C SER A 194 -8.25 -34.52 -0.63
N GLU A 195 -9.17 -35.47 -0.68
CA GLU A 195 -10.27 -35.49 -1.66
C GLU A 195 -11.06 -34.17 -1.66
N SER A 196 -11.36 -33.63 -0.47
CA SER A 196 -11.98 -32.31 -0.28
C SER A 196 -11.18 -31.17 -0.91
N LEU A 197 -9.85 -31.19 -0.80
CA LEU A 197 -9.00 -30.17 -1.44
C LEU A 197 -9.03 -30.32 -2.97
N ARG A 198 -9.00 -31.54 -3.49
CA ARG A 198 -9.09 -31.79 -4.94
C ARG A 198 -10.41 -31.27 -5.53
N ASP A 199 -11.53 -31.58 -4.89
CA ASP A 199 -12.85 -31.11 -5.34
C ASP A 199 -12.93 -29.58 -5.35
N ARG A 200 -12.38 -28.93 -4.33
CA ARG A 200 -12.34 -27.46 -4.25
C ARG A 200 -11.42 -26.85 -5.31
N LEU A 201 -10.27 -27.45 -5.60
CA LEU A 201 -9.38 -27.01 -6.69
C LEU A 201 -10.08 -27.14 -8.05
N LEU A 202 -10.79 -28.24 -8.29
CA LEU A 202 -11.61 -28.39 -9.52
C LEU A 202 -12.70 -27.31 -9.63
N LEU A 203 -13.35 -26.97 -8.52
CA LEU A 203 -14.34 -25.89 -8.49
C LEU A 203 -13.71 -24.51 -8.71
N GLN A 204 -12.51 -24.28 -8.17
CA GLN A 204 -11.73 -23.06 -8.40
C GLN A 204 -11.33 -22.94 -9.88
N ASP A 205 -10.82 -24.01 -10.49
CA ASP A 205 -10.49 -24.05 -11.92
C ASP A 205 -11.72 -23.78 -12.79
N ALA A 206 -12.86 -24.39 -12.45
CA ALA A 206 -14.11 -24.16 -13.17
C ALA A 206 -14.59 -22.69 -13.08
N TYR A 207 -14.41 -22.05 -11.92
CA TYR A 207 -14.69 -20.64 -11.70
C TYR A 207 -13.76 -19.76 -12.54
N ASP A 208 -12.44 -20.00 -12.51
CA ASP A 208 -11.46 -19.22 -13.25
C ASP A 208 -11.66 -19.34 -14.77
N LEU A 209 -11.95 -20.56 -15.27
CA LEU A 209 -12.29 -20.79 -16.68
C LEU A 209 -13.60 -20.09 -17.09
N SER A 210 -14.56 -19.94 -16.18
CA SER A 210 -15.79 -19.19 -16.44
C SER A 210 -15.50 -17.70 -16.65
N GLU A 211 -14.65 -17.12 -15.81
CA GLU A 211 -14.25 -15.72 -15.95
C GLU A 211 -13.42 -15.49 -17.22
N GLN A 212 -12.52 -16.42 -17.57
CA GLN A 212 -11.78 -16.36 -18.84
C GLN A 212 -12.72 -16.36 -20.05
N ARG A 213 -13.77 -17.19 -20.06
CA ARG A 213 -14.78 -17.18 -21.14
C ARG A 213 -15.50 -15.84 -21.23
N ARG A 214 -15.87 -15.24 -20.08
CA ARG A 214 -16.49 -13.91 -20.02
C ARG A 214 -15.58 -12.83 -20.61
N LEU A 215 -14.30 -12.83 -20.25
CA LEU A 215 -13.31 -11.88 -20.77
C LEU A 215 -13.11 -12.05 -22.29
N ARG A 216 -12.99 -13.29 -22.78
CA ARG A 216 -12.88 -13.57 -24.22
C ARG A 216 -14.09 -13.08 -25.02
N ALA A 217 -15.30 -13.17 -24.46
CA ALA A 217 -16.49 -12.63 -25.11
C ALA A 217 -16.50 -11.08 -25.13
N PHE A 218 -15.80 -10.44 -24.19
CA PHE A 218 -15.72 -8.98 -24.07
C PHE A 218 -14.76 -8.38 -25.09
N PHE A 219 -13.64 -9.05 -25.39
CA PHE A 219 -12.65 -8.62 -26.39
C PHE A 219 -12.93 -9.32 -27.73
N PRO A 220 -13.63 -8.68 -28.69
CA PRO A 220 -13.87 -9.32 -29.97
C PRO A 220 -12.55 -9.63 -30.68
N SER A 221 -12.50 -10.72 -31.44
CA SER A 221 -11.31 -11.15 -32.20
C SER A 221 -10.81 -10.09 -33.22
N SER A 222 -11.60 -9.04 -33.45
CA SER A 222 -11.31 -7.89 -34.30
C SER A 222 -10.47 -6.79 -33.62
N CYS A 223 -9.88 -7.03 -32.44
CA CYS A 223 -8.82 -6.17 -31.87
C CYS A 223 -7.49 -6.23 -32.65
N ILE A 224 -7.52 -6.63 -33.93
CA ILE A 224 -6.40 -6.50 -34.85
C ILE A 224 -6.38 -5.01 -35.23
N PRO A 225 -5.28 -4.29 -35.01
CA PRO A 225 -5.15 -2.93 -35.49
C PRO A 225 -5.36 -2.96 -37.01
N SER A 226 -6.49 -2.45 -37.50
CA SER A 226 -6.54 -1.96 -38.86
C SER A 226 -5.51 -0.84 -38.92
N ALA A 227 -4.51 -0.96 -39.80
CA ALA A 227 -3.50 0.08 -40.02
C ALA A 227 -4.23 1.42 -40.16
N PRO A 228 -4.07 2.36 -39.21
CA PRO A 228 -4.74 3.63 -39.33
C PRO A 228 -4.09 4.40 -40.49
N ASP A 229 -4.90 5.13 -41.26
CA ASP A 229 -4.40 6.33 -41.94
C ASP A 229 -3.60 7.14 -40.91
N ALA A 230 -2.50 7.78 -41.32
CA ALA A 230 -1.59 8.49 -40.43
C ALA A 230 -2.40 9.29 -39.38
N PRO A 231 -2.32 8.93 -38.08
CA PRO A 231 -3.26 9.43 -37.09
C PRO A 231 -3.13 10.95 -37.00
N ALA A 232 -4.25 11.65 -37.15
CA ALA A 232 -4.29 13.09 -36.97
C ALA A 232 -3.74 13.44 -35.57
N ARG A 233 -2.91 14.47 -35.49
CA ARG A 233 -2.28 14.90 -34.24
C ARG A 233 -3.37 15.22 -33.20
N PRO A 234 -3.37 14.56 -32.03
CA PRO A 234 -4.37 14.83 -31.00
C PRO A 234 -4.26 16.26 -30.47
N VAL A 235 -5.40 16.83 -30.07
CA VAL A 235 -5.46 18.18 -29.48
C VAL A 235 -4.87 18.19 -28.07
N THR A 236 -5.08 17.10 -27.34
CA THR A 236 -4.51 16.88 -26.00
C THR A 236 -4.29 15.39 -25.80
N GLN A 237 -3.17 15.03 -25.19
CA GLN A 237 -2.90 13.69 -24.70
C GLN A 237 -2.93 13.70 -23.18
N ALA A 238 -3.52 12.68 -22.56
CA ALA A 238 -3.54 12.53 -21.12
C ALA A 238 -3.13 11.12 -20.71
N VAL A 239 -1.96 10.99 -20.10
CA VAL A 239 -1.45 9.73 -19.54
C VAL A 239 -1.95 9.60 -18.10
N PHE A 240 -2.84 8.65 -17.86
CA PHE A 240 -3.36 8.33 -16.54
C PHE A 240 -2.66 7.12 -15.94
N CYS A 241 -2.62 7.05 -14.61
CA CYS A 241 -2.37 5.78 -13.94
C CYS A 241 -3.32 4.69 -14.47
N ILE A 242 -2.79 3.48 -14.65
CA ILE A 242 -3.56 2.29 -15.09
C ILE A 242 -4.74 1.92 -14.19
N ASP A 243 -4.88 2.56 -13.02
CA ASP A 243 -5.90 2.33 -12.00
C ASP A 243 -7.33 2.19 -12.56
N VAL A 244 -8.08 1.23 -12.02
CA VAL A 244 -9.45 0.91 -12.46
C VAL A 244 -10.45 2.05 -12.26
N ARG A 245 -10.19 2.96 -11.31
CA ARG A 245 -11.02 4.15 -11.07
C ARG A 245 -10.70 5.24 -12.09
N SER A 246 -9.45 5.28 -12.57
CA SER A 246 -9.05 6.16 -13.68
C SER A 246 -9.59 5.66 -15.02
N GLU A 247 -9.89 4.37 -15.20
CA GLU A 247 -10.57 3.85 -16.41
C GLU A 247 -11.92 4.54 -16.63
N ILE A 248 -12.75 4.60 -15.58
CA ILE A 248 -14.05 5.27 -15.62
C ILE A 248 -13.88 6.74 -16.02
N PHE A 249 -12.93 7.44 -15.39
CA PHE A 249 -12.66 8.86 -15.66
C PHE A 249 -12.22 9.09 -17.11
N ARG A 250 -11.27 8.28 -17.61
CA ARG A 250 -10.74 8.36 -18.98
C ARG A 250 -11.83 8.21 -20.02
N ARG A 251 -12.74 7.24 -19.83
CA ARG A 251 -13.85 7.01 -20.75
C ARG A 251 -14.79 8.20 -20.84
N HIS A 252 -15.14 8.80 -19.70
CA HIS A 252 -15.97 10.01 -19.69
C HIS A 252 -15.22 11.22 -20.25
N LEU A 253 -13.91 11.29 -20.03
CA LEU A 253 -13.07 12.36 -20.57
C LEU A 253 -13.03 12.34 -22.10
N GLU A 254 -12.81 11.17 -22.70
CA GLU A 254 -12.85 11.00 -24.15
C GLU A 254 -14.24 11.31 -24.73
N ALA A 255 -15.32 10.97 -24.01
CA ALA A 255 -16.68 11.28 -24.43
C ALA A 255 -16.99 12.79 -24.46
N VAL A 256 -16.36 13.58 -23.59
CA VAL A 256 -16.59 15.05 -23.52
C VAL A 256 -15.55 15.86 -24.28
N ALA A 257 -14.43 15.24 -24.69
CA ALA A 257 -13.32 15.89 -25.37
C ALA A 257 -13.00 15.19 -26.71
N PRO A 258 -13.79 15.44 -27.78
CA PRO A 258 -13.46 14.94 -29.11
C PRO A 258 -12.07 15.42 -29.55
N GLY A 259 -11.21 14.50 -29.97
CA GLY A 259 -9.82 14.81 -30.36
C GLY A 259 -8.80 14.73 -29.21
N MET A 260 -9.22 14.35 -28.01
CA MET A 260 -8.32 13.94 -26.93
C MET A 260 -7.95 12.45 -27.05
N GLU A 261 -6.71 12.12 -26.71
CA GLU A 261 -6.24 10.75 -26.56
C GLU A 261 -5.89 10.48 -25.09
N THR A 262 -6.38 9.36 -24.52
CA THR A 262 -5.95 8.92 -23.19
C THR A 262 -5.02 7.72 -23.28
N ILE A 263 -3.96 7.74 -22.47
CA ILE A 263 -2.93 6.71 -22.39
C ILE A 263 -2.95 6.16 -20.97
N GLY A 264 -2.78 4.86 -20.81
CA GLY A 264 -2.70 4.23 -19.50
C GLY A 264 -1.28 3.78 -19.21
N PHE A 265 -0.69 4.22 -18.10
CA PHE A 265 0.65 3.80 -17.69
C PHE A 265 0.77 3.67 -16.17
N ALA A 266 1.80 2.99 -15.67
CA ALA A 266 2.00 2.89 -14.22
C ALA A 266 2.22 4.29 -13.61
N GLY A 267 1.58 4.60 -12.48
CA GLY A 267 1.53 5.97 -11.93
C GLY A 267 2.87 6.57 -11.47
N PHE A 268 3.97 5.81 -11.50
CA PHE A 268 5.33 6.34 -11.29
C PHE A 268 5.99 6.85 -12.57
N PHE A 269 5.36 6.66 -13.74
CA PHE A 269 5.77 7.21 -15.03
C PHE A 269 7.21 6.88 -15.48
N GLY A 270 7.80 5.80 -14.98
CA GLY A 270 9.20 5.46 -15.29
C GLY A 270 10.22 6.20 -14.43
N PHE A 271 9.80 6.90 -13.38
CA PHE A 271 10.67 7.62 -12.44
C PHE A 271 10.68 6.93 -11.07
N PRO A 272 11.51 5.88 -10.86
CA PRO A 272 11.62 5.21 -9.57
C PRO A 272 12.42 6.07 -8.58
N ILE A 273 11.76 7.05 -7.96
CA ILE A 273 12.36 8.00 -7.02
C ILE A 273 11.95 7.72 -5.58
N ALA A 274 12.75 8.18 -4.64
CA ALA A 274 12.34 8.40 -3.25
C ALA A 274 12.05 9.89 -3.06
N LEU A 275 10.92 10.24 -2.45
CA LEU A 275 10.60 11.62 -2.12
C LEU A 275 10.92 11.89 -0.66
N GLN A 276 11.69 12.95 -0.38
CA GLN A 276 11.90 13.48 0.96
C GLN A 276 11.08 14.76 1.15
N PRO A 277 9.97 14.70 1.91
CA PRO A 277 9.14 15.87 2.17
C PRO A 277 9.89 16.96 2.94
N LEU A 278 9.47 18.22 2.76
CA LEU A 278 10.14 19.35 3.39
C LEU A 278 10.10 19.24 4.93
N GLY A 279 11.28 19.22 5.54
CA GLY A 279 11.48 19.14 6.98
C GLY A 279 11.43 17.72 7.57
N HIS A 280 11.28 16.69 6.75
CA HIS A 280 11.43 15.28 7.15
C HIS A 280 12.90 14.82 7.05
N GLU A 281 13.27 13.85 7.87
CA GLU A 281 14.62 13.27 7.88
C GLU A 281 14.76 12.05 6.95
N LYS A 282 13.64 11.38 6.67
CA LYS A 282 13.62 10.16 5.85
C LYS A 282 12.90 10.43 4.53
N ALA A 283 13.48 9.92 3.45
CA ALA A 283 12.80 9.79 2.18
C ALA A 283 11.89 8.55 2.17
N HIS A 284 10.88 8.56 1.32
CA HIS A 284 10.00 7.42 1.10
C HIS A 284 9.97 7.04 -0.38
N PRO A 285 10.03 5.74 -0.70
CA PRO A 285 9.91 5.29 -2.09
C PRO A 285 8.57 5.72 -2.68
N GLN A 286 8.59 6.19 -3.92
CA GLN A 286 7.42 6.55 -4.75
C GLN A 286 7.30 5.60 -5.95
N CYS A 287 7.69 4.35 -5.76
CA CYS A 287 7.74 3.33 -6.81
C CYS A 287 7.17 2.00 -6.29
N PRO A 288 6.93 1.02 -7.19
CA PRO A 288 6.47 -0.31 -6.76
C PRO A 288 7.50 -0.97 -5.83
N VAL A 289 7.03 -1.81 -4.90
CA VAL A 289 7.85 -2.41 -3.82
C VAL A 289 9.06 -3.23 -4.31
N PHE A 290 9.02 -3.70 -5.55
CA PHE A 290 10.09 -4.48 -6.18
C PHE A 290 11.18 -3.62 -6.83
N PHE A 291 11.03 -2.29 -6.86
CA PHE A 291 12.06 -1.36 -7.29
C PHE A 291 12.73 -0.70 -6.08
N GLN A 292 14.06 -0.68 -6.06
CA GLN A 292 14.81 0.21 -5.18
C GLN A 292 14.95 1.58 -5.86
N PRO A 293 14.51 2.68 -5.23
CA PRO A 293 14.67 4.00 -5.82
C PRO A 293 16.15 4.37 -5.89
N ALA A 294 16.63 4.72 -7.08
CA ALA A 294 18.03 5.09 -7.28
C ALA A 294 18.35 6.50 -6.79
N HIS A 295 17.34 7.37 -6.71
CA HIS A 295 17.52 8.79 -6.43
C HIS A 295 16.54 9.29 -5.38
N THR A 296 17.01 10.19 -4.53
CA THR A 296 16.16 10.91 -3.57
C THR A 296 15.90 12.32 -4.09
N ILE A 297 14.62 12.64 -4.29
CA ILE A 297 14.13 13.95 -4.69
C ILE A 297 13.64 14.68 -3.44
N HIS A 298 14.14 15.89 -3.24
CA HIS A 298 13.74 16.73 -2.13
C HIS A 298 12.55 17.61 -2.51
N GLU A 299 11.62 17.74 -1.58
CA GLU A 299 10.53 18.69 -1.71
C GLU A 299 10.94 20.04 -1.12
N GLY A 300 10.63 21.12 -1.82
CA GLY A 300 10.96 22.49 -1.42
C GLY A 300 9.99 23.52 -1.98
N LEU A 301 10.15 24.76 -1.55
CA LEU A 301 9.35 25.93 -1.94
C LEU A 301 10.01 26.75 -3.06
N GLY A 302 11.20 26.33 -3.53
CA GLY A 302 11.97 27.01 -4.57
C GLY A 302 12.83 28.19 -4.07
N ASP A 303 12.84 28.47 -2.77
CA ASP A 303 13.69 29.46 -2.12
C ASP A 303 14.31 28.87 -0.83
N PRO A 304 15.64 28.74 -0.74
CA PRO A 304 16.33 28.22 0.45
C PRO A 304 15.97 28.93 1.76
N ALA A 305 15.71 30.24 1.74
CA ALA A 305 15.34 30.99 2.93
C ALA A 305 13.93 30.63 3.41
N LEU A 306 12.99 30.46 2.47
CA LEU A 306 11.64 29.98 2.77
C LEU A 306 11.64 28.54 3.25
N ASP A 307 12.46 27.67 2.64
CA ASP A 307 12.60 26.26 3.04
C ASP A 307 13.12 26.11 4.47
N ALA A 308 14.13 26.90 4.84
CA ALA A 308 14.65 26.92 6.20
C ALA A 308 13.60 27.37 7.22
N LYS A 309 12.80 28.40 6.87
CA LYS A 309 11.71 28.90 7.72
C LYS A 309 10.59 27.87 7.88
N ALA A 310 10.20 27.22 6.79
CA ALA A 310 9.17 26.19 6.77
C ALA A 310 9.56 24.95 7.57
N THR A 311 10.80 24.48 7.38
CA THR A 311 11.39 23.37 8.15
C THR A 311 11.40 23.66 9.64
N ARG A 312 11.87 24.86 10.04
CA ARG A 312 11.91 25.27 11.46
C ARG A 312 10.51 25.27 12.09
N ARG A 313 9.52 25.82 11.38
CA ARG A 313 8.13 25.86 11.85
C ARG A 313 7.55 24.45 12.02
N ARG A 314 7.74 23.57 11.02
CA ARG A 314 7.25 22.20 11.04
C ARG A 314 7.82 21.42 12.22
N ARG A 315 9.15 21.50 12.43
CA ARG A 315 9.82 20.89 13.58
C ARG A 315 9.29 21.42 14.90
N TRP A 316 9.18 22.74 15.05
CA TRP A 316 8.62 23.37 16.25
C TRP A 316 7.20 22.88 16.57
N LYS A 317 6.29 22.90 15.58
CA LYS A 317 4.93 22.37 15.74
C LYS A 317 4.93 20.90 16.12
N GLY A 318 5.80 20.09 15.50
CA GLY A 318 5.96 18.67 15.84
C GLY A 318 6.43 18.45 17.29
N HIS A 319 7.33 19.29 17.81
CA HIS A 319 7.74 19.25 19.22
C HIS A 319 6.58 19.62 20.16
N VAL A 320 5.85 20.69 19.86
CA VAL A 320 4.68 21.12 20.64
C VAL A 320 3.60 20.03 20.64
N GLN A 321 3.30 19.44 19.49
CA GLN A 321 2.29 18.40 19.36
C GLN A 321 2.68 17.11 20.11
N ARG A 322 3.96 16.72 20.07
CA ARG A 322 4.47 15.59 20.86
C ARG A 322 4.33 15.86 22.36
N ALA A 323 4.81 17.01 22.83
CA ALA A 323 4.67 17.40 24.23
C ALA A 323 3.19 17.43 24.69
N TRP A 324 2.30 17.98 23.86
CA TRP A 324 0.86 18.01 24.11
C TRP A 324 0.25 16.60 24.13
N THR A 325 0.68 15.71 23.24
CA THR A 325 0.19 14.32 23.20
C THR A 325 0.68 13.52 24.40
N SER A 326 1.97 13.63 24.76
CA SER A 326 2.51 13.04 25.99
C SER A 326 1.80 13.54 27.24
N PHE A 327 1.47 14.84 27.30
CA PHE A 327 0.66 15.39 28.38
C PHE A 327 -0.75 14.80 28.41
N LYS A 328 -1.47 14.72 27.28
CA LYS A 328 -2.83 14.15 27.24
C LYS A 328 -2.87 12.67 27.63
N MET A 329 -1.87 11.89 27.21
CA MET A 329 -1.81 10.45 27.41
C MET A 329 -1.11 10.03 28.71
N GLY A 330 -0.56 10.99 29.47
CA GLY A 330 0.09 10.72 30.75
C GLY A 330 -0.88 10.20 31.80
N ALA A 331 -0.45 9.21 32.59
CA ALA A 331 -1.30 8.50 33.56
C ALA A 331 -1.97 9.42 34.61
N ILE A 332 -1.33 10.54 34.96
CA ILE A 332 -1.83 11.50 35.96
C ILE A 332 -2.66 12.61 35.30
N SER A 333 -2.28 13.02 34.09
CA SER A 333 -2.84 14.17 33.40
C SER A 333 -4.08 13.83 32.57
N CYS A 334 -4.25 12.58 32.12
CA CYS A 334 -5.38 12.19 31.27
C CYS A 334 -6.74 12.45 31.95
N PHE A 335 -6.91 12.09 33.23
CA PHE A 335 -8.15 12.30 33.97
C PHE A 335 -8.43 13.78 34.24
N SER A 336 -7.41 14.54 34.64
CA SER A 336 -7.54 15.98 34.90
C SER A 336 -7.73 16.81 33.64
N PHE A 337 -7.31 16.31 32.47
CA PHE A 337 -7.44 16.98 31.18
C PHE A 337 -8.87 16.94 30.63
N VAL A 338 -9.53 15.78 30.72
CA VAL A 338 -10.84 15.55 30.07
C VAL A 338 -11.93 16.49 30.60
N GLY A 339 -11.94 16.77 31.91
CA GLY A 339 -12.97 17.59 32.55
C GLY A 339 -13.05 19.04 32.02
N PRO A 340 -12.04 19.89 32.28
CA PRO A 340 -12.10 21.32 31.97
C PRO A 340 -11.90 21.65 30.47
N ILE A 341 -11.13 20.84 29.75
CA ILE A 341 -10.74 21.15 28.36
C ILE A 341 -11.64 20.41 27.35
N GLY A 342 -12.33 19.33 27.75
CA GLY A 342 -13.18 18.54 26.87
C GLY A 342 -14.29 19.36 26.19
N LEU A 343 -14.94 20.28 26.92
CA LEU A 343 -16.00 21.14 26.35
C LEU A 343 -15.49 22.07 25.25
N ALA A 344 -14.21 22.47 25.30
CA ALA A 344 -13.62 23.31 24.25
C ALA A 344 -13.48 22.58 22.89
N TYR A 345 -13.58 21.24 22.88
CA TYR A 345 -13.60 20.46 21.64
C TYR A 345 -14.99 20.34 21.01
N LEU A 346 -16.08 20.72 21.71
CA LEU A 346 -17.45 20.60 21.18
C LEU A 346 -17.66 21.31 19.84
N PRO A 347 -17.18 22.57 19.62
CA PRO A 347 -17.32 23.21 18.31
C PRO A 347 -16.61 22.43 17.21
N LYS A 348 -15.41 21.92 17.50
CA LYS A 348 -14.63 21.11 16.55
C LYS A 348 -15.34 19.79 16.24
N LEU A 349 -15.83 19.09 17.26
CA LEU A 349 -16.59 17.84 17.09
C LEU A 349 -17.85 18.07 16.26
N PHE A 350 -18.55 19.19 16.47
CA PHE A 350 -19.70 19.57 15.67
C PHE A 350 -19.31 19.83 14.22
N THR A 351 -18.31 20.68 13.96
CA THR A 351 -17.88 20.98 12.59
C THR A 351 -17.32 19.76 11.86
N ASP A 352 -16.62 18.87 12.57
CA ASP A 352 -16.10 17.60 12.05
C ASP A 352 -17.25 16.61 11.75
N ALA A 353 -18.25 16.49 12.64
CA ALA A 353 -19.41 15.61 12.44
C ALA A 353 -20.29 16.02 11.26
N PHE A 354 -20.37 17.32 10.96
CA PHE A 354 -21.10 17.84 9.79
C PHE A 354 -20.22 17.99 8.54
N GLY A 355 -18.96 17.54 8.58
CA GLY A 355 -18.03 17.61 7.44
C GLY A 355 -17.68 19.04 6.99
N LEU A 356 -17.86 20.03 7.86
CA LEU A 356 -17.53 21.43 7.64
C LEU A 356 -16.03 21.68 7.73
N THR A 357 -15.35 20.93 8.61
CA THR A 357 -13.90 20.96 8.80
C THR A 357 -13.27 19.63 8.43
N TRP A 358 -11.95 19.63 8.26
CA TRP A 358 -11.16 18.41 8.09
C TRP A 358 -10.58 18.03 9.47
N PRO A 359 -11.00 16.90 10.07
CA PRO A 359 -10.68 16.58 11.46
C PRO A 359 -9.19 16.49 11.76
N VAL A 360 -8.42 15.89 10.84
CA VAL A 360 -6.98 15.64 10.96
C VAL A 360 -6.29 16.24 9.74
N PRO A 361 -5.30 17.13 9.87
CA PRO A 361 -4.53 17.62 8.72
C PRO A 361 -3.90 16.46 7.95
N ARG A 362 -3.74 16.61 6.64
CA ARG A 362 -3.02 15.60 5.86
C ARG A 362 -1.55 15.53 6.34
N PRO A 363 -0.97 14.32 6.50
CA PRO A 363 0.38 14.16 7.04
C PRO A 363 1.48 14.88 6.24
N ASP A 364 1.33 14.93 4.91
CA ASP A 364 2.20 15.65 3.97
C ASP A 364 2.29 17.15 4.30
N HIS A 365 1.17 17.77 4.66
CA HIS A 365 1.04 19.20 4.93
C HIS A 365 1.16 19.57 6.42
N ASP A 366 1.21 18.58 7.32
CA ASP A 366 1.20 18.85 8.75
C ASP A 366 2.39 19.73 9.17
N GLY A 367 2.10 20.75 9.98
CA GLY A 367 3.07 21.74 10.43
C GLY A 367 3.37 22.88 9.44
N LEU A 368 2.87 22.85 8.20
CA LEU A 368 3.07 23.90 7.19
C LEU A 368 1.89 24.89 7.11
N ASP A 369 2.14 26.05 6.52
CA ASP A 369 1.08 27.02 6.20
C ASP A 369 0.46 26.74 4.85
N LYS A 370 -0.82 27.11 4.68
CA LYS A 370 -1.56 26.91 3.42
C LYS A 370 -0.88 27.57 2.21
N SER A 371 -0.26 28.73 2.40
CA SER A 371 0.47 29.43 1.34
C SER A 371 1.74 28.68 0.91
N TRP A 372 2.43 28.02 1.83
CA TRP A 372 3.59 27.20 1.51
C TRP A 372 3.21 25.90 0.82
N VAL A 373 2.10 25.27 1.25
CA VAL A 373 1.58 24.04 0.61
C VAL A 373 1.30 24.25 -0.88
N GLN A 374 0.87 25.45 -1.29
CA GLN A 374 0.63 25.77 -2.70
C GLN A 374 1.92 25.88 -3.54
N LEU A 375 3.04 26.22 -2.91
CA LEU A 375 4.35 26.38 -3.57
C LEU A 375 5.20 25.10 -3.51
N LEU A 376 4.79 24.15 -2.67
CA LEU A 376 5.54 22.94 -2.37
C LEU A 376 5.70 22.09 -3.64
N ALA A 377 6.94 21.79 -4.01
CA ALA A 377 7.27 21.06 -5.24
C ALA A 377 8.46 20.12 -5.05
N PRO A 378 8.43 18.91 -5.66
CA PRO A 378 9.65 18.13 -5.82
C PRO A 378 10.64 18.90 -6.69
N GLN A 379 11.91 18.91 -6.31
CA GLN A 379 12.98 19.60 -7.02
C GLN A 379 13.80 18.56 -7.80
N ALA A 380 13.52 18.39 -9.10
CA ALA A 380 14.22 17.39 -9.90
C ALA A 380 15.62 17.85 -10.36
N GLY A 381 15.88 19.17 -10.38
CA GLY A 381 17.19 19.78 -10.65
C GLY A 381 17.98 20.24 -9.42
N GLY A 382 19.22 20.67 -9.64
CA GLY A 382 20.14 21.22 -8.61
C GLY A 382 21.08 20.17 -7.98
N ASP A 383 21.81 20.59 -6.94
CA ASP A 383 22.87 19.79 -6.27
C ASP A 383 22.36 18.48 -5.62
N HIS A 384 21.05 18.36 -5.42
CA HIS A 384 20.38 17.20 -4.82
C HIS A 384 19.39 16.51 -5.77
N GLY A 385 19.39 16.89 -7.05
CA GLY A 385 18.50 16.36 -8.09
C GLY A 385 19.14 15.30 -8.97
N LEU A 386 18.48 14.97 -10.08
CA LEU A 386 18.98 14.07 -11.11
C LEU A 386 20.03 14.76 -11.97
N SER A 387 21.13 14.10 -12.33
CA SER A 387 22.08 14.62 -13.33
C SER A 387 21.45 14.65 -14.73
N VAL A 388 22.00 15.46 -15.65
CA VAL A 388 21.47 15.55 -17.03
C VAL A 388 21.42 14.17 -17.72
N PRO A 389 22.48 13.33 -17.69
CA PRO A 389 22.42 12.00 -18.29
C PRO A 389 21.35 11.10 -17.70
N GLU A 390 21.14 11.14 -16.38
CA GLU A 390 20.09 10.38 -15.70
C GLU A 390 18.70 10.87 -16.10
N ARG A 391 18.50 12.19 -16.20
CA ARG A 391 17.25 12.79 -16.70
C ARG A 391 16.93 12.32 -18.12
N VAL A 392 17.93 12.30 -19.01
CA VAL A 392 17.77 11.80 -20.38
C VAL A 392 17.42 10.31 -20.39
N ALA A 393 18.13 9.48 -19.63
CA ALA A 393 17.88 8.05 -19.56
C ALA A 393 16.48 7.73 -19.03
N LEU A 394 16.05 8.39 -17.95
CA LEU A 394 14.72 8.23 -17.37
C LEU A 394 13.63 8.71 -18.34
N ALA A 395 13.82 9.86 -19.00
CA ALA A 395 12.87 10.38 -19.99
C ALA A 395 12.70 9.42 -21.17
N LYS A 396 13.81 8.92 -21.73
CA LYS A 396 13.81 7.95 -22.83
C LYS A 396 13.12 6.66 -22.43
N GLY A 397 13.48 6.12 -21.26
CA GLY A 397 12.88 4.90 -20.71
C GLY A 397 11.37 5.06 -20.49
N ALA A 398 10.95 6.18 -19.91
CA ALA A 398 9.54 6.51 -19.69
C ALA A 398 8.74 6.59 -21.00
N LEU A 399 9.20 7.39 -21.97
CA LEU A 399 8.51 7.59 -23.26
C LEU A 399 8.44 6.29 -24.07
N THR A 400 9.51 5.50 -24.07
CA THR A 400 9.55 4.20 -24.75
C THR A 400 8.58 3.21 -24.09
N ALA A 401 8.61 3.10 -22.76
CA ALA A 401 7.73 2.19 -22.03
C ALA A 401 6.24 2.58 -22.17
N MET A 402 5.93 3.86 -22.35
CA MET A 402 4.57 4.36 -22.61
C MET A 402 4.13 4.17 -24.07
N SER A 403 5.01 3.67 -24.97
CA SER A 403 4.81 3.70 -26.42
C SER A 403 4.45 5.11 -26.95
N LEU A 404 4.96 6.16 -26.28
CA LEU A 404 4.73 7.57 -26.60
C LEU A 404 6.04 8.18 -27.11
N THR A 405 6.46 7.75 -28.30
CA THR A 405 7.73 8.16 -28.94
C THR A 405 7.52 9.13 -30.10
N GLY A 406 6.28 9.43 -30.47
CA GLY A 406 5.92 10.35 -31.56
C GLY A 406 4.47 10.83 -31.46
N ASN A 407 4.06 11.64 -32.45
CA ASN A 407 2.71 12.24 -32.54
C ASN A 407 2.23 12.99 -31.27
N PHE A 408 3.14 13.69 -30.60
CA PHE A 408 2.86 14.42 -29.37
C PHE A 408 1.84 15.55 -29.58
N ALA A 409 0.80 15.61 -28.75
CA ALA A 409 -0.16 16.72 -28.70
C ALA A 409 0.50 18.03 -28.23
N PRO A 410 -0.05 19.21 -28.56
CA PRO A 410 0.40 20.48 -27.99
C PRO A 410 0.35 20.53 -26.45
N LEU A 411 -0.59 19.79 -25.85
CA LEU A 411 -0.68 19.57 -24.41
C LEU A 411 -0.62 18.08 -24.09
N VAL A 412 0.32 17.69 -23.22
CA VAL A 412 0.45 16.32 -22.70
C VAL A 412 0.33 16.34 -21.18
N LEU A 413 -0.73 15.78 -20.63
CA LEU A 413 -0.99 15.74 -19.19
C LEU A 413 -0.54 14.39 -18.61
N LEU A 414 0.38 14.40 -17.64
CA LEU A 414 0.73 13.23 -16.83
C LEU A 414 -0.08 13.24 -15.52
N VAL A 415 -0.96 12.26 -15.33
CA VAL A 415 -1.94 12.20 -14.26
C VAL A 415 -1.64 11.04 -13.31
N GLY A 416 -0.91 11.35 -12.24
CA GLY A 416 -0.86 10.47 -11.07
C GLY A 416 -2.22 10.40 -10.40
N HIS A 417 -2.48 9.37 -9.60
CA HIS A 417 -3.68 9.34 -8.78
C HIS A 417 -3.34 9.29 -7.30
N GLY A 418 -4.27 9.77 -6.49
CA GLY A 418 -4.28 9.64 -5.04
C GLY A 418 -5.71 9.61 -4.55
N SER A 419 -5.89 9.72 -3.24
CA SER A 419 -7.19 9.67 -2.60
C SER A 419 -7.29 10.70 -1.48
N SER A 420 -8.52 11.18 -1.24
CA SER A 420 -8.84 11.99 -0.07
C SER A 420 -9.66 11.18 0.93
N THR A 421 -9.12 10.97 2.14
CA THR A 421 -9.85 10.36 3.26
C THR A 421 -9.43 10.98 4.58
N VAL A 422 -10.37 11.19 5.50
CA VAL A 422 -10.11 11.83 6.81
C VAL A 422 -9.55 10.86 7.85
N ASN A 423 -10.13 9.65 7.97
CA ASN A 423 -9.80 8.71 9.04
C ASN A 423 -9.86 7.28 8.51
N ASN A 424 -8.90 6.93 7.66
CA ASN A 424 -8.83 5.59 7.09
C ASN A 424 -7.46 4.96 7.36
N PRO A 425 -7.36 3.93 8.22
CA PRO A 425 -6.12 3.16 8.39
C PRO A 425 -5.70 2.46 7.08
N HIS A 426 -6.60 2.38 6.10
CA HIS A 426 -6.36 1.85 4.76
C HIS A 426 -6.19 2.95 3.69
N ALA A 427 -5.90 4.20 4.06
CA ALA A 427 -5.72 5.30 3.09
C ALA A 427 -4.68 4.94 2.00
N ALA A 428 -3.56 4.33 2.39
CA ALA A 428 -2.54 3.86 1.46
C ALA A 428 -3.05 2.82 0.44
N GLY A 429 -4.10 2.06 0.80
CA GLY A 429 -4.75 1.10 -0.10
C GLY A 429 -5.68 1.75 -1.15
N LEU A 430 -6.02 3.04 -0.99
CA LEU A 430 -6.76 3.82 -1.98
C LEU A 430 -5.81 4.65 -2.86
N ASP A 431 -4.60 4.93 -2.39
CA ASP A 431 -3.55 5.57 -3.17
C ASP A 431 -2.93 4.59 -4.21
N CYS A 432 -1.90 5.06 -4.92
CA CYS A 432 -1.33 4.31 -6.04
C CYS A 432 -0.43 3.17 -5.58
N GLY A 433 -0.83 1.93 -5.89
CA GLY A 433 0.00 0.75 -5.66
C GLY A 433 1.32 0.80 -6.44
N ALA A 434 1.32 1.38 -7.65
CA ALA A 434 2.55 1.58 -8.42
C ALA A 434 3.45 2.70 -7.88
N CYS A 435 2.99 3.47 -6.88
CA CYS A 435 3.79 4.46 -6.16
C CYS A 435 4.01 4.05 -4.69
N GLY A 436 3.84 2.76 -4.37
CA GLY A 436 4.08 2.25 -3.02
C GLY A 436 2.98 2.62 -2.01
N GLY A 437 1.74 2.77 -2.46
CA GLY A 437 0.61 3.18 -1.61
C GLY A 437 0.62 4.67 -1.29
N ARG A 438 1.09 5.50 -2.22
CA ARG A 438 1.18 6.96 -2.12
C ARG A 438 0.58 7.62 -3.36
N SER A 439 0.26 8.90 -3.23
CA SER A 439 -0.22 9.70 -4.38
C SER A 439 0.87 9.82 -5.45
N GLY A 440 0.50 9.58 -6.72
CA GLY A 440 1.41 9.62 -7.86
C GLY A 440 1.74 11.03 -8.40
N ASP A 441 1.29 12.08 -7.72
CA ASP A 441 1.49 13.47 -8.17
C ASP A 441 2.95 13.93 -8.09
N ALA A 442 3.71 13.45 -7.10
CA ALA A 442 5.15 13.74 -7.02
C ALA A 442 5.89 13.22 -8.26
N ASN A 443 5.64 11.97 -8.67
CA ASN A 443 6.25 11.39 -9.86
C ASN A 443 5.83 12.11 -11.14
N ALA A 444 4.54 12.45 -11.28
CA ALA A 444 4.07 13.22 -12.41
C ALA A 444 4.78 14.58 -12.52
N ARG A 445 5.00 15.27 -11.40
CA ARG A 445 5.69 16.57 -11.38
C ARG A 445 7.16 16.46 -11.74
N VAL A 446 7.87 15.45 -11.22
CA VAL A 446 9.26 15.17 -11.60
C VAL A 446 9.36 14.80 -13.08
N ALA A 447 8.50 13.93 -13.58
CA ALA A 447 8.47 13.54 -14.98
C ALA A 447 8.26 14.74 -15.91
N VAL A 448 7.31 15.62 -15.58
CA VAL A 448 7.02 16.82 -16.35
C VAL A 448 8.16 17.84 -16.32
N GLU A 449 8.82 18.02 -15.17
CA GLU A 449 10.00 18.88 -15.08
C GLU A 449 11.11 18.37 -16.00
N VAL A 450 11.38 17.07 -15.98
CA VAL A 450 12.39 16.42 -16.82
C VAL A 450 12.03 16.49 -18.31
N LEU A 451 10.78 16.21 -18.69
CA LEU A 451 10.33 16.19 -20.09
C LEU A 451 10.23 17.60 -20.71
N ASN A 452 10.13 18.65 -19.89
CA ASN A 452 10.16 20.04 -20.34
C ASN A 452 11.58 20.65 -20.33
N ASP A 453 12.59 19.97 -19.78
CA ASP A 453 13.99 20.45 -19.78
C ASP A 453 14.53 20.50 -21.23
N PRO A 454 14.95 21.68 -21.74
CA PRO A 454 15.49 21.82 -23.09
C PRO A 454 16.70 20.93 -23.37
N ALA A 455 17.57 20.72 -22.37
CA ALA A 455 18.75 19.86 -22.54
C ALA A 455 18.35 18.39 -22.72
N VAL A 456 17.30 17.96 -22.02
CA VAL A 456 16.75 16.61 -22.15
C VAL A 456 16.09 16.44 -23.52
N ARG A 457 15.28 17.41 -23.95
CA ARG A 457 14.63 17.38 -25.27
C ARG A 457 15.63 17.32 -26.43
N GLN A 458 16.73 18.05 -26.33
CA GLN A 458 17.80 18.00 -27.35
C GLN A 458 18.43 16.61 -27.43
N ALA A 459 18.79 16.01 -26.29
CA ALA A 459 19.36 14.66 -26.27
C ALA A 459 18.36 13.57 -26.73
N LEU A 460 17.07 13.71 -26.41
CA LEU A 460 16.02 12.82 -26.91
C LEU A 460 15.88 12.90 -28.44
N GLN A 461 16.06 14.09 -29.02
CA GLN A 461 16.04 14.26 -30.47
C GLN A 461 17.19 13.50 -31.14
N ASP A 462 18.39 13.52 -30.56
CA ASP A 462 19.55 12.75 -31.03
C ASP A 462 19.29 11.23 -30.97
N ASP A 463 18.46 10.80 -30.03
CA ASP A 463 17.97 9.43 -29.85
C ASP A 463 16.74 9.07 -30.71
N GLY A 464 16.29 9.99 -31.59
CA GLY A 464 15.18 9.77 -32.52
C GLY A 464 13.77 10.02 -31.94
N ILE A 465 13.66 10.54 -30.71
CA ILE A 465 12.39 10.94 -30.10
C ILE A 465 12.23 12.46 -30.24
N ASN A 466 11.48 12.89 -31.24
CA ASN A 466 11.27 14.31 -31.52
C ASN A 466 10.00 14.84 -30.81
N ILE A 467 10.19 15.61 -29.75
CA ILE A 467 9.12 16.34 -29.05
C ILE A 467 8.97 17.72 -29.70
N PRO A 468 7.81 18.05 -30.33
CA PRO A 468 7.59 19.35 -30.94
C PRO A 468 7.77 20.53 -29.97
N SER A 469 8.25 21.67 -30.47
CA SER A 469 8.49 22.87 -29.66
C SER A 469 7.21 23.48 -29.07
N ASP A 470 6.06 23.23 -29.69
CA ASP A 470 4.74 23.64 -29.21
C ASP A 470 4.12 22.64 -28.21
N THR A 471 4.81 21.53 -27.90
CA THR A 471 4.36 20.54 -26.91
C THR A 471 4.77 20.96 -25.51
N LEU A 472 3.79 21.05 -24.61
CA LEU A 472 3.98 21.32 -23.19
C LEU A 472 3.46 20.15 -22.36
N PHE A 473 4.34 19.59 -21.52
CA PHE A 473 3.94 18.60 -20.53
C PHE A 473 3.40 19.29 -19.27
N LEU A 474 2.30 18.77 -18.71
CA LEU A 474 1.66 19.25 -17.49
C LEU A 474 1.50 18.11 -16.49
N ALA A 475 1.64 18.41 -15.20
CA ALA A 475 1.42 17.43 -14.13
C ALA A 475 0.03 17.60 -13.54
N GLY A 476 -0.66 16.49 -13.29
CA GLY A 476 -1.95 16.48 -12.63
C GLY A 476 -2.11 15.34 -11.63
N ARG A 477 -3.14 15.48 -10.79
CA ARG A 477 -3.59 14.45 -9.85
C ARG A 477 -5.07 14.16 -10.05
N HIS A 478 -5.41 12.89 -10.25
CA HIS A 478 -6.76 12.37 -10.11
C HIS A 478 -7.00 11.95 -8.66
N ASP A 479 -7.85 12.68 -7.92
CA ASP A 479 -8.36 12.21 -6.64
C ASP A 479 -9.47 11.18 -6.88
N THR A 480 -9.11 9.91 -6.77
CA THR A 480 -9.98 8.76 -7.02
C THR A 480 -11.16 8.65 -6.05
N THR A 481 -11.11 9.32 -4.89
CA THR A 481 -12.28 9.35 -4.01
C THR A 481 -13.33 10.32 -4.56
N THR A 482 -12.91 11.46 -5.11
CA THR A 482 -13.80 12.57 -5.47
C THR A 482 -14.00 12.78 -6.98
N ASP A 483 -13.22 12.08 -7.82
CA ASP A 483 -13.08 12.33 -9.27
C ASP A 483 -12.74 13.79 -9.59
N ARG A 484 -11.98 14.43 -8.71
CA ARG A 484 -11.45 15.78 -8.92
C ARG A 484 -10.07 15.69 -9.56
N MET A 485 -9.85 16.55 -10.54
CA MET A 485 -8.55 16.73 -11.19
C MET A 485 -7.91 18.02 -10.70
N ASP A 486 -6.71 17.90 -10.13
CA ASP A 486 -5.84 19.03 -9.82
C ASP A 486 -4.73 19.10 -10.89
N ILE A 487 -4.41 20.29 -11.39
CA ILE A 487 -3.28 20.54 -12.30
C ILE A 487 -2.29 21.43 -11.56
N TYR A 488 -1.00 21.11 -11.66
CA TYR A 488 0.06 21.79 -10.93
C TYR A 488 0.87 22.75 -11.81
N ASN A 489 1.59 23.66 -11.16
CA ASN A 489 2.53 24.62 -11.76
C ASN A 489 1.89 25.50 -12.86
N LEU A 490 0.64 25.91 -12.65
CA LEU A 490 -0.13 26.70 -13.62
C LEU A 490 0.53 28.06 -13.94
N GLU A 491 1.27 28.61 -12.98
CA GLU A 491 2.02 29.85 -13.09
C GLU A 491 3.20 29.78 -14.08
N ARG A 492 3.63 28.58 -14.48
CA ARG A 492 4.74 28.37 -15.43
C ARG A 492 4.25 28.15 -16.87
N ILE A 493 2.94 28.18 -17.10
CA ILE A 493 2.34 27.88 -18.42
C ILE A 493 2.46 29.12 -19.32
N PRO A 494 3.03 29.00 -20.52
CA PRO A 494 3.09 30.10 -21.48
C PRO A 494 1.70 30.58 -21.92
N SER A 495 1.58 31.86 -22.24
CA SER A 495 0.32 32.47 -22.72
C SER A 495 -0.25 31.78 -23.97
N THR A 496 0.61 31.17 -24.79
CA THR A 496 0.24 30.40 -25.99
C THR A 496 -0.65 29.19 -25.70
N HIS A 497 -0.57 28.63 -24.48
CA HIS A 497 -1.28 27.40 -24.11
C HIS A 497 -2.50 27.64 -23.19
N MET A 498 -2.73 28.89 -22.78
CA MET A 498 -3.78 29.23 -21.78
C MET A 498 -5.19 28.88 -22.25
N ALA A 499 -5.53 29.15 -23.52
CA ALA A 499 -6.86 28.82 -24.06
C ALA A 499 -7.12 27.29 -24.12
N ALA A 500 -6.06 26.52 -24.42
CA ALA A 500 -6.13 25.07 -24.43
C ALA A 500 -6.25 24.52 -23.00
N LEU A 501 -5.53 25.09 -22.04
CA LEU A 501 -5.64 24.76 -20.62
C LEU A 501 -7.04 25.02 -20.05
N GLU A 502 -7.64 26.17 -20.33
CA GLU A 502 -9.00 26.49 -19.87
C GLU A 502 -10.02 25.49 -20.42
N THR A 503 -9.85 25.08 -21.68
CA THR A 503 -10.68 24.06 -22.33
C THR A 503 -10.52 22.71 -21.65
N LEU A 504 -9.27 22.30 -21.40
CA LEU A 504 -8.94 21.07 -20.68
C LEU A 504 -9.55 21.07 -19.28
N GLN A 505 -9.44 22.15 -18.51
CA GLN A 505 -10.00 22.23 -17.16
C GLN A 505 -11.53 22.07 -17.15
N ARG A 506 -12.23 22.66 -18.12
CA ARG A 506 -13.69 22.46 -18.28
C ARG A 506 -14.03 21.00 -18.60
N GLN A 507 -13.29 20.38 -19.51
CA GLN A 507 -13.46 18.97 -19.90
C GLN A 507 -13.22 18.03 -18.72
N LEU A 508 -12.13 18.22 -17.96
CA LEU A 508 -11.83 17.44 -16.75
C LEU A 508 -12.93 17.59 -15.69
N GLY A 509 -13.46 18.80 -15.49
CA GLY A 509 -14.57 19.05 -14.57
C GLY A 509 -15.87 18.35 -15.00
N GLN A 510 -16.15 18.28 -16.31
CA GLN A 510 -17.30 17.55 -16.84
C GLN A 510 -17.12 16.04 -16.73
N ALA A 511 -15.95 15.51 -17.10
CA ALA A 511 -15.60 14.10 -16.98
C ALA A 511 -15.75 13.61 -15.52
N GLY A 512 -15.26 14.40 -14.56
CA GLY A 512 -15.40 14.07 -13.13
C GLY A 512 -16.85 14.00 -12.66
N ARG A 513 -17.74 14.86 -13.16
CA ARG A 513 -19.18 14.78 -12.85
C ARG A 513 -19.82 13.49 -13.37
N LEU A 514 -19.48 13.11 -14.61
CA LEU A 514 -19.99 11.88 -15.21
C LEU A 514 -19.43 10.63 -14.52
N ALA A 515 -18.15 10.65 -14.13
CA ALA A 515 -17.53 9.57 -13.38
C ALA A 515 -18.21 9.38 -12.00
N ARG A 516 -18.48 10.47 -11.27
CA ARG A 516 -19.25 10.42 -10.02
C ARG A 516 -20.65 9.85 -10.22
N ALA A 517 -21.35 10.28 -11.27
CA ALA A 517 -22.70 9.78 -11.58
C ALA A 517 -22.73 8.27 -11.85
N GLU A 518 -21.72 7.73 -12.54
CA GLU A 518 -21.59 6.29 -12.76
C GLU A 518 -21.27 5.54 -11.46
N ARG A 519 -20.29 6.02 -10.69
CA ARG A 519 -19.84 5.34 -9.46
C ARG A 519 -20.87 5.39 -8.34
N ALA A 520 -21.72 6.41 -8.30
CA ALA A 520 -22.77 6.57 -7.30
C ALA A 520 -23.65 5.32 -7.13
N ARG A 521 -23.97 4.65 -8.25
CA ARG A 521 -24.74 3.39 -8.24
C ARG A 521 -24.04 2.29 -7.45
N ARG A 522 -22.71 2.15 -7.62
CA ARG A 522 -21.90 1.15 -6.91
C ARG A 522 -21.67 1.50 -5.44
N MET A 523 -21.79 2.77 -5.10
CA MET A 523 -21.70 3.25 -3.72
C MET A 523 -23.04 3.19 -2.99
N GLY A 524 -24.12 2.75 -3.65
CA GLY A 524 -25.47 2.71 -3.07
C GLY A 524 -26.03 4.09 -2.79
N ILE A 525 -25.67 5.10 -3.60
CA ILE A 525 -26.19 6.47 -3.46
C ILE A 525 -27.51 6.58 -4.24
N ASP A 526 -28.57 6.99 -3.55
CA ASP A 526 -29.91 7.14 -4.12
C ASP A 526 -29.98 8.21 -5.22
N SER A 527 -30.80 7.96 -6.24
CA SER A 527 -31.00 8.84 -7.39
C SER A 527 -31.54 10.22 -7.05
N ASP A 528 -32.27 10.33 -5.93
CA ASP A 528 -32.97 11.56 -5.51
C ASP A 528 -32.05 12.51 -4.75
N THR A 529 -30.81 12.10 -4.48
CA THR A 529 -29.80 12.91 -3.80
C THR A 529 -28.91 13.64 -4.81
N ASN A 530 -28.37 14.80 -4.41
CA ASN A 530 -27.34 15.46 -5.20
C ASN A 530 -26.07 14.57 -5.18
N THR A 531 -25.87 13.84 -6.28
CA THR A 531 -24.81 12.84 -6.43
C THR A 531 -23.42 13.40 -6.15
N ASP A 532 -23.10 14.57 -6.70
CA ASP A 532 -21.81 15.22 -6.50
C ASP A 532 -21.57 15.51 -5.02
N ARG A 533 -22.56 16.10 -4.34
CA ARG A 533 -22.47 16.40 -2.90
C ARG A 533 -22.33 15.10 -2.09
N ALA A 534 -23.08 14.06 -2.42
CA ALA A 534 -23.07 12.79 -1.71
C ALA A 534 -21.70 12.09 -1.84
N VAL A 535 -21.11 12.00 -3.04
CA VAL A 535 -19.79 11.42 -3.25
C VAL A 535 -18.71 12.23 -2.53
N LEU A 536 -18.74 13.56 -2.64
CA LEU A 536 -17.76 14.43 -1.99
C LEU A 536 -17.83 14.35 -0.46
N ALA A 537 -19.03 14.25 0.11
CA ALA A 537 -19.23 14.15 1.56
C ALA A 537 -18.56 12.90 2.14
N ARG A 538 -18.55 11.77 1.42
CA ARG A 538 -17.90 10.53 1.88
C ARG A 538 -16.41 10.70 2.18
N SER A 539 -15.69 11.51 1.39
CA SER A 539 -14.25 11.77 1.61
C SER A 539 -13.95 12.60 2.87
N ARG A 540 -14.98 13.26 3.42
CA ARG A 540 -14.89 14.16 4.58
C ARG A 540 -15.51 13.57 5.86
N ASP A 541 -16.30 12.52 5.72
CA ASP A 541 -16.93 11.83 6.84
C ASP A 541 -15.90 10.96 7.57
N TRP A 542 -15.60 11.33 8.81
CA TRP A 542 -14.73 10.58 9.72
C TRP A 542 -15.26 9.20 10.15
N ALA A 543 -16.57 8.94 10.02
CA ALA A 543 -17.16 7.62 10.25
C ALA A 543 -17.11 6.74 9.00
N GLN A 544 -16.79 7.32 7.84
CA GLN A 544 -16.72 6.61 6.57
C GLN A 544 -15.35 5.92 6.42
N VAL A 545 -15.29 4.65 6.81
CA VAL A 545 -14.09 3.81 6.68
C VAL A 545 -13.77 3.43 5.23
N ARG A 546 -14.76 3.48 4.33
CA ARG A 546 -14.61 3.14 2.89
C ARG A 546 -15.33 4.17 2.02
N PRO A 547 -14.72 5.35 1.81
CA PRO A 547 -15.35 6.39 1.02
C PRO A 547 -15.48 5.99 -0.45
N GLU A 548 -14.66 5.05 -0.89
CA GLU A 548 -14.73 4.41 -2.20
C GLU A 548 -14.21 2.94 -2.09
N TRP A 549 -14.26 2.16 -3.18
CA TRP A 549 -14.06 0.71 -3.19
C TRP A 549 -12.62 0.25 -3.55
N GLY A 550 -11.75 1.17 -3.93
CA GLY A 550 -10.37 0.92 -4.34
C GLY A 550 -10.32 -0.01 -5.55
N LEU A 551 -9.56 -1.09 -5.39
CA LEU A 551 -9.39 -2.13 -6.40
C LEU A 551 -10.40 -3.28 -6.27
N ALA A 552 -11.41 -3.15 -5.40
CA ALA A 552 -12.39 -4.21 -5.20
C ALA A 552 -13.15 -4.52 -6.50
N GLY A 553 -13.14 -5.78 -6.90
CA GLY A 553 -13.76 -6.24 -8.15
C GLY A 553 -12.85 -6.12 -9.38
N CYS A 554 -11.64 -5.59 -9.27
CA CYS A 554 -10.65 -5.69 -10.34
C CYS A 554 -10.42 -7.16 -10.71
N SER A 555 -10.53 -7.48 -12.00
CA SER A 555 -10.49 -8.86 -12.51
C SER A 555 -9.73 -9.01 -13.82
N ALA A 556 -9.16 -7.94 -14.36
CA ALA A 556 -8.38 -7.99 -15.59
C ALA A 556 -7.26 -6.94 -15.62
N PHE A 557 -6.22 -7.24 -16.39
CA PHE A 557 -5.16 -6.32 -16.76
C PHE A 557 -5.04 -6.38 -18.29
N VAL A 558 -5.23 -5.24 -18.95
CA VAL A 558 -5.14 -5.13 -20.41
C VAL A 558 -3.86 -4.39 -20.76
N ALA A 559 -2.92 -5.09 -21.40
CA ALA A 559 -1.74 -4.49 -22.03
C ALA A 559 -1.90 -4.59 -23.55
N ALA A 560 -2.35 -3.51 -24.17
CA ALA A 560 -2.62 -3.43 -25.60
C ALA A 560 -2.69 -1.96 -26.05
N PRO A 561 -2.66 -1.68 -27.37
CA PRO A 561 -2.91 -0.34 -27.87
C PRO A 561 -4.28 0.19 -27.39
N ARG A 562 -4.37 1.51 -27.15
CA ARG A 562 -5.60 2.16 -26.66
C ARG A 562 -6.82 1.85 -27.52
N THR A 563 -6.63 1.69 -28.82
CA THR A 563 -7.66 1.35 -29.82
C THR A 563 -8.40 0.05 -29.50
N CYS A 564 -7.75 -0.93 -28.86
CA CYS A 564 -8.36 -2.21 -28.49
C CYS A 564 -9.42 -2.09 -27.39
N THR A 565 -9.43 -0.98 -26.65
CA THR A 565 -10.36 -0.74 -25.54
C THR A 565 -11.20 0.52 -25.75
N ALA A 566 -11.11 1.17 -26.91
CA ALA A 566 -11.75 2.45 -27.18
C ALA A 566 -13.28 2.30 -27.17
N GLY A 567 -13.97 3.18 -26.44
CA GLY A 567 -15.44 3.14 -26.30
C GLY A 567 -16.01 1.95 -25.50
N MET A 568 -15.16 1.03 -25.01
CA MET A 568 -15.63 -0.11 -24.21
C MET A 568 -15.95 0.31 -22.77
N ASN A 569 -17.00 -0.25 -22.20
CA ASN A 569 -17.28 -0.15 -20.77
C ASN A 569 -16.67 -1.35 -20.05
N LEU A 570 -15.52 -1.18 -19.38
CA LEU A 570 -14.89 -2.27 -18.62
C LEU A 570 -15.33 -2.29 -17.16
N ASP A 571 -16.40 -1.57 -16.86
CA ASP A 571 -17.00 -1.44 -15.55
C ASP A 571 -15.98 -1.05 -14.48
N GLY A 572 -14.90 -0.30 -14.75
CA GLY A 572 -13.90 0.01 -13.73
C GLY A 572 -13.36 -1.22 -13.00
N ARG A 573 -13.20 -2.34 -13.73
CA ARG A 573 -12.69 -3.63 -13.23
C ARG A 573 -11.41 -4.09 -13.93
N SER A 574 -10.83 -3.23 -14.77
CA SER A 574 -9.67 -3.57 -15.57
C SER A 574 -8.60 -2.50 -15.42
N PHE A 575 -7.37 -2.92 -15.13
CA PHE A 575 -6.21 -2.06 -15.32
C PHE A 575 -5.98 -1.88 -16.82
N LEU A 576 -5.75 -0.65 -17.25
CA LEU A 576 -5.55 -0.32 -18.66
C LEU A 576 -4.15 0.23 -18.89
N HIS A 577 -3.27 -0.59 -19.48
CA HIS A 577 -1.92 -0.23 -19.89
C HIS A 577 -1.86 -0.09 -21.42
N SER A 578 -1.65 1.13 -21.89
CA SER A 578 -1.44 1.41 -23.32
C SER A 578 -0.04 0.94 -23.68
N TYR A 579 0.06 -0.05 -24.55
CA TYR A 579 1.33 -0.64 -24.95
C TYR A 579 1.27 -1.22 -26.35
N ASP A 580 2.28 -0.92 -27.16
CA ASP A 580 2.44 -1.43 -28.51
C ASP A 580 3.73 -2.26 -28.61
N TRP A 581 3.56 -3.58 -28.55
CA TRP A 581 4.65 -4.55 -28.60
C TRP A 581 5.46 -4.50 -29.90
N GLN A 582 4.93 -3.90 -30.97
CA GLN A 582 5.67 -3.75 -32.24
C GLN A 582 6.76 -2.67 -32.15
N GLN A 583 6.70 -1.81 -31.12
CA GLN A 583 7.71 -0.79 -30.86
C GLN A 583 8.87 -1.32 -29.99
N ASP A 584 8.74 -2.52 -29.42
CA ASP A 584 9.82 -3.19 -28.72
C ASP A 584 10.84 -3.67 -29.76
N LYS A 585 12.04 -3.10 -29.71
CA LYS A 585 13.16 -3.42 -30.62
C LYS A 585 14.20 -4.31 -29.96
#